data_AF-A0A0X8E4S6-F1
#
_entry.id   AF-A0A0X8E4S6-F1
#
_cell.length_a   1.000
_cell.length_b   1.000
_cell.length_c   1.000
_cell.angle_alpha   90.00
_cell.angle_beta   90.00
_cell.angle_gamma   90.00
#
_symmetry.space_group_name_H-M   'P 1'
#
loop_
_entity.id
_entity.type
_entity.pdbx_description
1 polymer ?
#
loop_
_entity_poly.entity_id
_entity_poly.type
_entity_poly.pdbx_seq_one_letter_code
_entity_poly.pdbx_strand_id
1 'polypeptide(L)'
;MRAGHSLPGGPFGVRAAASRRKRAARNSVDVSNLLMLHGVHAPVILVLFLVAQAVLALAGDSNPIGASLIAFVPLAIAAVWVMQPAADPFPAAWCAGILALCTVTVTAQSVQPLSLGAPLYVTWHLGAVTTVLFMLILRGRVVVGWAGFLGMAVGTLVWASASGLGIVAGLDLTVRHAATLVVGTAVYFGLLSTARRITTINRRGVVDAAAAATALASDEERIAQLTRLDEMARPVMERVASGLPMSESERRDCLLIEASLRDVVRGRALASPPVLAAARKARERGVEVTLLDDSGMNGDPSAVAALIENELHGLQVGALTARLQPPGRPELASIMIAPLDGAARILIVGRDGRVR
;
A
#
# COMPACT_ATOMS: atom_id res chain seq x y z
N MET A 1 3.30 10.90 -47.89
CA MET A 1 2.29 9.86 -47.56
C MET A 1 2.98 8.74 -46.79
N ARG A 2 2.90 8.75 -45.46
CA ARG A 2 3.51 7.73 -44.59
C ARG A 2 2.49 6.60 -44.36
N ALA A 3 2.85 5.39 -44.77
CA ALA A 3 2.10 4.17 -44.55
C ALA A 3 2.13 3.76 -43.08
N GLY A 4 0.96 3.38 -42.55
CA GLY A 4 0.80 2.80 -41.23
C GLY A 4 1.17 1.31 -41.24
N HIS A 5 1.95 0.90 -40.24
CA HIS A 5 2.18 -0.49 -39.89
C HIS A 5 1.69 -0.72 -38.46
N SER A 6 0.49 -1.29 -38.36
CA SER A 6 -0.06 -1.88 -37.14
C SER A 6 0.47 -3.31 -37.00
N LEU A 7 1.30 -3.55 -36.00
CA LEU A 7 1.76 -4.90 -35.63
C LEU A 7 0.69 -5.64 -34.79
N PRO A 8 0.49 -6.95 -35.00
CA PRO A 8 -0.52 -7.73 -34.29
C PRO A 8 -0.04 -8.10 -32.87
N GLY A 9 -0.97 -8.10 -31.92
CA GLY A 9 -0.73 -8.42 -30.51
C GLY A 9 -0.19 -9.83 -30.30
N GLY A 10 1.11 -9.93 -29.99
CA GLY A 10 1.74 -11.18 -29.62
C GLY A 10 1.33 -11.71 -28.23
N PRO A 11 1.60 -13.00 -27.92
CA PRO A 11 1.19 -13.70 -26.70
C PRO A 11 1.71 -13.07 -25.38
N PHE A 12 2.71 -12.21 -25.47
CA PHE A 12 3.23 -11.41 -24.35
C PHE A 12 2.26 -10.29 -23.90
N GLY A 13 1.51 -9.69 -24.84
CA GLY A 13 0.53 -8.64 -24.52
C GLY A 13 -0.67 -9.19 -23.74
N VAL A 14 -1.11 -10.40 -24.07
CA VAL A 14 -2.22 -11.08 -23.38
C VAL A 14 -1.84 -11.46 -21.95
N ARG A 15 -0.62 -11.95 -21.72
CA ARG A 15 -0.10 -12.26 -20.38
C ARG A 15 0.08 -11.01 -19.51
N ALA A 16 0.56 -9.90 -20.08
CA ALA A 16 0.69 -8.63 -19.37
C ALA A 16 -0.66 -7.97 -19.04
N ALA A 17 -1.66 -8.09 -19.92
CA ALA A 17 -3.03 -7.66 -19.66
C ALA A 17 -3.69 -8.53 -18.58
N ALA A 18 -3.47 -9.85 -18.60
CA ALA A 18 -3.96 -10.78 -17.59
C ALA A 18 -3.31 -10.56 -16.21
N SER A 19 -2.01 -10.25 -16.16
CA SER A 19 -1.31 -9.94 -14.91
C SER A 19 -1.73 -8.58 -14.34
N ARG A 20 -1.97 -7.56 -15.20
CA ARG A 20 -2.57 -6.28 -14.79
C ARG A 20 -3.99 -6.44 -14.29
N ARG A 21 -4.84 -7.26 -14.93
CA ARG A 21 -6.19 -7.59 -14.43
C ARG A 21 -6.15 -8.32 -13.09
N LYS A 22 -5.27 -9.32 -12.93
CA LYS A 22 -5.07 -10.02 -11.65
C LYS A 22 -4.61 -9.06 -10.54
N ARG A 23 -3.71 -8.13 -10.87
CA ARG A 23 -3.20 -7.13 -9.91
C ARG A 23 -4.25 -6.05 -9.57
N ALA A 24 -5.10 -5.67 -10.52
CA ALA A 24 -6.23 -4.78 -10.29
C ALA A 24 -7.34 -5.46 -9.47
N ALA A 25 -7.62 -6.74 -9.72
CA ALA A 25 -8.55 -7.55 -8.92
C ALA A 25 -8.03 -7.85 -7.50
N ARG A 26 -6.70 -7.90 -7.30
CA ARG A 26 -6.10 -8.01 -5.96
C ARG A 26 -6.12 -6.67 -5.19
N ASN A 27 -6.38 -5.57 -5.88
CA ASN A 27 -6.48 -4.22 -5.32
C ASN A 27 -7.93 -3.69 -5.28
N SER A 28 -8.92 -4.44 -5.75
CA SER A 28 -10.32 -4.06 -5.55
C SER A 28 -10.65 -4.25 -4.08
N VAL A 29 -11.00 -3.14 -3.43
CA VAL A 29 -11.37 -3.15 -2.03
C VAL A 29 -12.58 -4.05 -1.85
N ASP A 30 -12.43 -5.11 -1.05
CA ASP A 30 -13.47 -6.11 -0.84
C ASP A 30 -14.59 -5.51 0.01
N VAL A 31 -15.65 -5.07 -0.67
CA VAL A 31 -16.81 -4.43 -0.02
C VAL A 31 -17.58 -5.45 0.82
N SER A 32 -17.53 -6.73 0.44
CA SER A 32 -18.20 -7.82 1.15
C SER A 32 -17.59 -8.06 2.53
N ASN A 33 -16.28 -7.84 2.69
CA ASN A 33 -15.61 -7.92 3.99
C ASN A 33 -15.98 -6.77 4.92
N LEU A 34 -16.23 -5.56 4.39
CA LEU A 34 -16.72 -4.43 5.20
C LEU A 34 -18.16 -4.63 5.69
N LEU A 35 -18.96 -5.39 4.95
CA LEU A 35 -20.33 -5.74 5.32
C LEU A 35 -20.41 -6.85 6.40
N MET A 36 -19.28 -7.41 6.88
CA MET A 36 -19.23 -8.48 7.88
C MET A 36 -20.17 -9.68 7.58
N LEU A 37 -20.40 -9.98 6.30
CA LEU A 37 -21.31 -11.04 5.85
C LEU A 37 -20.83 -12.46 6.18
N HIS A 38 -19.64 -12.59 6.76
CA HIS A 38 -19.02 -13.85 7.16
C HIS A 38 -18.89 -13.97 8.69
N GLY A 39 -19.47 -13.04 9.46
CA GLY A 39 -19.44 -13.07 10.93
C GLY A 39 -20.52 -13.98 11.53
N VAL A 40 -20.44 -14.20 12.85
CA VAL A 40 -21.39 -15.03 13.63
C VAL A 40 -22.85 -14.56 13.48
N HIS A 41 -23.07 -13.29 13.15
CA HIS A 41 -24.40 -12.71 12.97
C HIS A 41 -25.05 -13.03 11.61
N ALA A 42 -24.27 -13.33 10.58
CA ALA A 42 -24.79 -13.63 9.23
C ALA A 42 -25.73 -14.85 9.19
N PRO A 43 -25.42 -16.01 9.80
CA PRO A 43 -26.35 -17.13 9.83
C PRO A 43 -27.61 -16.82 10.65
N VAL A 44 -27.49 -16.02 11.72
CA VAL A 44 -28.64 -15.59 12.52
C VAL A 44 -29.60 -14.74 11.69
N ILE A 45 -29.09 -13.75 10.96
CA ILE A 45 -29.88 -12.91 10.06
C ILE A 45 -30.52 -13.75 8.95
N LEU A 46 -29.78 -14.70 8.37
CA LEU A 46 -30.31 -15.60 7.35
C LEU A 46 -31.45 -16.48 7.89
N VAL A 47 -31.28 -17.09 9.06
CA VAL A 47 -32.32 -17.90 9.70
C VAL A 47 -33.54 -17.04 10.02
N LEU A 48 -33.37 -15.86 10.60
CA LEU A 48 -34.47 -14.94 10.89
C LEU A 48 -35.21 -14.53 9.61
N PHE A 49 -34.48 -14.23 8.53
CA PHE A 49 -35.08 -13.96 7.22
C PHE A 49 -35.89 -15.15 6.72
N LEU A 50 -35.33 -16.37 6.71
CA LEU A 50 -36.01 -17.56 6.24
C LEU A 50 -37.25 -17.89 7.09
N VAL A 51 -37.17 -17.75 8.41
CA VAL A 51 -38.29 -17.95 9.33
C VAL A 51 -39.38 -16.90 9.07
N ALA A 52 -39.02 -15.62 8.93
CA ALA A 52 -39.99 -14.57 8.62
C ALA A 52 -40.71 -14.83 7.30
N GLN A 53 -39.98 -15.25 6.25
CA GLN A 53 -40.59 -15.57 4.96
C GLN A 53 -41.42 -16.87 5.02
N ALA A 54 -41.02 -17.86 5.81
CA ALA A 54 -41.80 -19.08 6.01
C ALA A 54 -43.13 -18.78 6.72
N VAL A 55 -43.11 -17.92 7.75
CA VAL A 55 -44.33 -17.47 8.44
C VAL A 55 -45.25 -16.75 7.47
N LEU A 56 -44.73 -15.82 6.65
CA LEU A 56 -45.53 -15.11 5.66
C LEU A 56 -46.09 -16.06 4.57
N ALA A 57 -45.32 -17.05 4.14
CA ALA A 57 -45.74 -18.03 3.15
C ALA A 57 -46.85 -18.97 3.67
N LEU A 58 -46.88 -19.25 4.98
CA LEU A 58 -47.83 -20.15 5.64
C LEU A 58 -49.05 -19.42 6.23
N ALA A 59 -49.00 -18.10 6.38
CA ALA A 59 -50.09 -17.30 6.95
C ALA A 59 -51.30 -17.10 6.02
N GLY A 60 -51.22 -17.54 4.77
CA GLY A 60 -52.31 -17.39 3.80
C GLY A 60 -53.32 -18.54 3.87
N ASP A 61 -54.47 -18.30 4.50
CA ASP A 61 -55.59 -19.27 4.61
C ASP A 61 -56.15 -19.73 3.25
N SER A 62 -55.86 -18.99 2.17
CA SER A 62 -56.35 -19.22 0.80
C SER A 62 -55.33 -19.86 -0.14
N ASN A 63 -54.08 -20.04 0.30
CA ASN A 63 -53.03 -20.61 -0.55
C ASN A 63 -52.92 -22.12 -0.34
N PRO A 64 -52.98 -22.95 -1.40
CA PRO A 64 -52.66 -24.37 -1.25
C PRO A 64 -51.20 -24.47 -0.78
N ILE A 65 -51.03 -24.95 0.45
CA ILE A 65 -49.75 -25.00 1.20
C ILE A 65 -48.63 -25.60 0.32
N GLY A 66 -48.95 -26.58 -0.52
CA GLY A 66 -48.01 -27.19 -1.46
C GLY A 66 -47.34 -26.20 -2.43
N ALA A 67 -48.08 -25.26 -3.02
CA ALA A 67 -47.51 -24.31 -3.98
C ALA A 67 -46.62 -23.26 -3.29
N SER A 68 -46.99 -22.80 -2.09
CA SER A 68 -46.15 -21.92 -1.27
C SER A 68 -44.85 -22.61 -0.84
N LEU A 69 -44.91 -23.90 -0.50
CA LEU A 69 -43.71 -24.70 -0.18
C LEU A 69 -42.80 -24.88 -1.41
N ILE A 70 -43.38 -25.17 -2.58
CA ILE A 70 -42.63 -25.30 -3.85
C ILE A 70 -41.93 -23.99 -4.21
N ALA A 71 -42.54 -22.83 -3.94
CA ALA A 71 -41.92 -21.52 -4.16
C ALA A 71 -40.84 -21.17 -3.10
N PHE A 72 -41.03 -21.62 -1.85
CA PHE A 72 -40.12 -21.32 -0.74
C PHE A 72 -38.78 -22.04 -0.83
N VAL A 73 -38.76 -23.32 -1.25
CA VAL A 73 -37.52 -24.09 -1.38
C VAL A 73 -36.47 -23.42 -2.28
N PRO A 74 -36.77 -23.03 -3.54
CA PRO A 74 -35.78 -22.36 -4.40
C PRO A 74 -35.35 -21.00 -3.85
N LEU A 75 -36.24 -20.26 -3.19
CA LEU A 75 -35.88 -19.02 -2.51
C LEU A 75 -34.87 -19.28 -1.38
N ALA A 76 -35.12 -20.28 -0.54
CA ALA A 76 -34.24 -20.63 0.56
C ALA A 76 -32.84 -21.00 0.06
N ILE A 77 -32.77 -21.79 -1.03
CA ILE A 77 -31.50 -22.12 -1.69
C ILE A 77 -30.82 -20.86 -2.22
N ALA A 78 -31.55 -19.96 -2.89
CA ALA A 78 -31.01 -18.70 -3.40
C ALA A 78 -30.46 -17.80 -2.29
N ALA A 79 -31.17 -17.70 -1.17
CA ALA A 79 -30.76 -16.94 0.02
C ALA A 79 -29.51 -17.54 0.69
N VAL A 80 -29.41 -18.87 0.77
CA VAL A 80 -28.20 -19.54 1.26
C VAL A 80 -27.03 -19.31 0.30
N TRP A 81 -27.24 -19.45 -1.01
CA TRP A 81 -26.20 -19.27 -2.02
C TRP A 81 -25.61 -17.87 -2.04
N VAL A 82 -26.44 -16.82 -1.92
CA VAL A 82 -25.94 -15.42 -1.93
C VAL A 82 -25.12 -15.08 -0.67
N MET A 83 -25.31 -15.84 0.41
CA MET A 83 -24.56 -15.68 1.66
C MET A 83 -23.24 -16.48 1.71
N GLN A 84 -23.01 -17.42 0.78
CA GLN A 84 -21.79 -18.20 0.78
C GLN A 84 -20.53 -17.33 0.59
N PRO A 85 -19.40 -17.71 1.21
CA PRO A 85 -18.11 -17.09 0.94
C PRO A 85 -17.74 -17.25 -0.54
N ALA A 86 -17.50 -16.14 -1.23
CA ALA A 86 -17.11 -16.13 -2.63
C ALA A 86 -16.20 -14.94 -2.93
N ALA A 87 -15.48 -15.00 -4.06
CA ALA A 87 -14.62 -13.93 -4.51
C ALA A 87 -15.41 -12.64 -4.83
N ASP A 88 -14.80 -11.48 -4.61
CA ASP A 88 -15.31 -10.17 -5.04
C ASP A 88 -14.73 -9.80 -6.43
N PRO A 89 -15.54 -9.56 -7.48
CA PRO A 89 -17.01 -9.59 -7.50
C PRO A 89 -17.59 -11.01 -7.61
N PHE A 90 -18.74 -11.21 -6.96
CA PHE A 90 -19.42 -12.51 -6.80
C PHE A 90 -19.55 -13.29 -8.13
N PRO A 91 -19.29 -14.60 -8.21
CA PRO A 91 -19.19 -15.33 -9.49
C PRO A 91 -20.45 -15.22 -10.38
N ALA A 92 -20.26 -14.99 -11.68
CA ALA A 92 -21.36 -14.82 -12.64
C ALA A 92 -22.22 -16.09 -12.81
N ALA A 93 -21.61 -17.28 -12.73
CA ALA A 93 -22.35 -18.54 -12.79
C ALA A 93 -23.30 -18.70 -11.59
N TRP A 94 -22.87 -18.29 -10.40
CA TRP A 94 -23.70 -18.31 -9.19
C TRP A 94 -24.84 -17.29 -9.29
N CYS A 95 -24.57 -16.11 -9.85
CA CYS A 95 -25.61 -15.13 -10.15
C CYS A 95 -26.70 -15.70 -11.05
N ALA A 96 -26.33 -16.39 -12.14
CA ALA A 96 -27.29 -16.99 -13.06
C ALA A 96 -28.16 -18.06 -12.36
N GLY A 97 -27.54 -18.90 -11.52
CA GLY A 97 -28.26 -19.88 -10.71
C GLY A 97 -29.22 -19.25 -9.70
N ILE A 98 -28.79 -18.19 -9.00
CA ILE A 98 -29.66 -17.43 -8.08
C ILE A 98 -30.84 -16.81 -8.83
N LEU A 99 -30.60 -16.17 -9.98
CA LEU A 99 -31.68 -15.60 -10.79
C LEU A 99 -32.66 -16.66 -11.30
N ALA A 100 -32.17 -17.84 -11.69
CA ALA A 100 -33.01 -18.96 -12.08
C ALA A 100 -33.90 -19.42 -10.92
N LEU A 101 -33.34 -19.59 -9.72
CA LEU A 101 -34.09 -19.95 -8.51
C LEU A 101 -35.14 -18.88 -8.15
N CYS A 102 -34.78 -17.59 -8.19
CA CYS A 102 -35.72 -16.50 -7.98
C CYS A 102 -36.85 -16.50 -9.01
N THR A 103 -36.53 -16.80 -10.28
CA THR A 103 -37.54 -16.90 -11.35
C THR A 103 -38.50 -18.05 -11.05
N VAL A 104 -37.99 -19.23 -10.66
CA VAL A 104 -38.81 -20.38 -10.24
C VAL A 104 -39.74 -19.99 -9.09
N THR A 105 -39.23 -19.34 -8.04
CA THR A 105 -40.05 -18.85 -6.92
C THR A 105 -41.21 -17.97 -7.39
N VAL A 106 -40.93 -16.96 -8.23
CA VAL A 106 -41.96 -16.03 -8.74
C VAL A 106 -42.99 -16.77 -9.59
N THR A 107 -42.53 -17.64 -10.50
CA THR A 107 -43.43 -18.39 -11.39
C THR A 107 -44.29 -19.39 -10.64
N ALA A 108 -43.75 -20.10 -9.65
CA ALA A 108 -44.48 -21.07 -8.83
C ALA A 108 -45.60 -20.37 -8.04
N GLN A 109 -45.32 -19.18 -7.50
CA GLN A 109 -46.30 -18.40 -6.76
C GLN A 109 -47.36 -17.75 -7.67
N SER A 110 -46.99 -17.44 -8.91
CA SER A 110 -47.90 -16.87 -9.93
C SER A 110 -48.98 -17.87 -10.41
N VAL A 111 -48.90 -19.15 -10.05
CA VAL A 111 -49.97 -20.13 -10.35
C VAL A 111 -51.18 -19.94 -9.41
N GLN A 112 -51.00 -19.26 -8.28
CA GLN A 112 -52.07 -19.03 -7.31
C GLN A 112 -52.93 -17.83 -7.73
N PRO A 113 -54.28 -17.96 -7.69
CA PRO A 113 -55.16 -16.83 -7.95
C PRO A 113 -55.07 -15.81 -6.83
N LEU A 114 -55.02 -14.52 -7.17
CA LEU A 114 -55.04 -13.42 -6.19
C LEU A 114 -56.37 -12.66 -6.31
N SER A 115 -57.05 -12.51 -5.18
CA SER A 115 -58.27 -11.69 -5.08
C SER A 115 -57.93 -10.21 -4.87
N LEU A 116 -58.72 -9.31 -5.46
CA LEU A 116 -58.64 -7.88 -5.18
C LEU A 116 -58.86 -7.60 -3.69
N GLY A 117 -57.98 -6.79 -3.08
CA GLY A 117 -58.00 -6.49 -1.65
C GLY A 117 -57.34 -7.55 -0.75
N ALA A 118 -56.71 -8.57 -1.33
CA ALA A 118 -55.91 -9.53 -0.57
C ALA A 118 -54.79 -8.82 0.23
N PRO A 119 -54.50 -9.29 1.46
CA PRO A 119 -53.42 -8.72 2.25
C PRO A 119 -52.05 -8.80 1.57
N LEU A 120 -51.19 -7.83 1.84
CA LEU A 120 -49.85 -7.72 1.24
C LEU A 120 -48.94 -8.94 1.51
N TYR A 121 -49.20 -9.68 2.59
CA TYR A 121 -48.44 -10.89 2.92
C TYR A 121 -48.66 -12.02 1.89
N VAL A 122 -49.75 -12.01 1.12
CA VAL A 122 -50.00 -13.02 0.07
C VAL A 122 -48.94 -12.92 -1.04
N THR A 123 -48.40 -11.73 -1.26
CA THR A 123 -47.29 -11.46 -2.20
C THR A 123 -45.90 -11.51 -1.54
N TRP A 124 -45.74 -12.26 -0.45
CA TRP A 124 -44.48 -12.42 0.30
C TRP A 124 -43.25 -12.66 -0.58
N HIS A 125 -43.41 -13.47 -1.64
CA HIS A 125 -42.36 -13.85 -2.58
C HIS A 125 -41.68 -12.65 -3.26
N LEU A 126 -42.41 -11.57 -3.55
CA LEU A 126 -41.85 -10.37 -4.19
C LEU A 126 -40.85 -9.68 -3.25
N GLY A 127 -41.22 -9.54 -1.97
CA GLY A 127 -40.32 -9.01 -0.95
C GLY A 127 -39.10 -9.89 -0.75
N ALA A 128 -39.31 -11.21 -0.65
CA ALA A 128 -38.23 -12.16 -0.42
C ALA A 128 -37.20 -12.20 -1.57
N VAL A 129 -37.67 -12.25 -2.83
CA VAL A 129 -36.80 -12.20 -4.01
C VAL A 129 -36.08 -10.85 -4.08
N THR A 130 -36.77 -9.75 -3.79
CA THR A 130 -36.18 -8.41 -3.73
C THR A 130 -35.02 -8.36 -2.72
N THR A 131 -35.15 -8.98 -1.55
CA THR A 131 -34.06 -9.06 -0.56
C THR A 131 -32.85 -9.84 -1.10
N VAL A 132 -33.06 -10.93 -1.84
CA VAL A 132 -31.96 -11.68 -2.47
C VAL A 132 -31.27 -10.84 -3.55
N LEU A 133 -32.03 -10.12 -4.38
CA LEU A 133 -31.48 -9.22 -5.40
C LEU A 133 -30.73 -8.03 -4.79
N PHE A 134 -31.26 -7.46 -3.72
CA PHE A 134 -30.59 -6.44 -2.91
C PHE A 134 -29.24 -6.96 -2.40
N MET A 135 -29.19 -8.20 -1.94
CA MET A 135 -27.96 -8.84 -1.49
C MET A 135 -26.94 -9.02 -2.63
N LEU A 136 -27.38 -9.36 -3.84
CA LEU A 136 -26.52 -9.38 -5.03
C LEU A 136 -25.93 -8.00 -5.36
N ILE A 137 -26.70 -6.93 -5.19
CA ILE A 137 -26.22 -5.55 -5.34
C ILE A 137 -25.11 -5.26 -4.34
N LEU A 138 -25.31 -5.61 -3.06
CA LEU A 138 -24.29 -5.43 -2.02
C LEU A 138 -23.02 -6.26 -2.29
N ARG A 139 -23.15 -7.42 -2.96
CA ARG A 139 -22.04 -8.26 -3.44
C ARG A 139 -21.38 -7.75 -4.75
N GLY A 140 -21.65 -6.50 -5.13
CA GLY A 140 -21.01 -5.85 -6.28
C GLY A 140 -21.64 -6.17 -7.64
N ARG A 141 -22.79 -6.84 -7.68
CA ARG A 141 -23.49 -7.22 -8.91
C ARG A 141 -24.72 -6.36 -9.17
N VAL A 142 -24.52 -5.04 -9.16
CA VAL A 142 -25.58 -4.02 -9.34
C VAL A 142 -26.44 -4.30 -10.57
N VAL A 143 -25.81 -4.46 -11.74
CA VAL A 143 -26.51 -4.68 -13.02
C VAL A 143 -27.33 -5.98 -13.00
N VAL A 144 -26.80 -7.04 -12.40
CA VAL A 144 -27.48 -8.34 -12.29
C VAL A 144 -28.69 -8.23 -11.37
N GLY A 145 -28.56 -7.56 -10.22
CA GLY A 145 -29.67 -7.34 -9.29
C GLY A 145 -30.83 -6.59 -9.95
N TRP A 146 -30.53 -5.52 -10.70
CA TRP A 146 -31.52 -4.77 -11.47
C TRP A 146 -32.12 -5.57 -12.63
N ALA A 147 -31.33 -6.38 -13.34
CA ALA A 147 -31.84 -7.26 -14.39
C ALA A 147 -32.80 -8.32 -13.82
N GLY A 148 -32.46 -8.90 -12.66
CA GLY A 148 -33.35 -9.82 -11.93
C GLY A 148 -34.64 -9.15 -11.49
N PHE A 149 -34.57 -7.91 -11.00
CA PHE A 149 -35.75 -7.13 -10.63
C PHE A 149 -36.64 -6.85 -11.85
N LEU A 150 -36.05 -6.46 -12.98
CA LEU A 150 -36.80 -6.22 -14.21
C LEU A 150 -37.49 -7.50 -14.69
N GLY A 151 -36.82 -8.65 -14.62
CA GLY A 151 -37.40 -9.95 -14.93
C GLY A 151 -38.58 -10.31 -14.02
N MET A 152 -38.42 -10.14 -12.70
CA MET A 152 -39.49 -10.31 -11.72
C MET A 152 -40.65 -9.36 -12.01
N ALA A 153 -40.39 -8.07 -12.23
CA ALA A 153 -41.42 -7.07 -12.48
C ALA A 153 -42.23 -7.38 -13.74
N VAL A 154 -41.56 -7.72 -14.85
CA VAL A 154 -42.23 -8.14 -16.10
C VAL A 154 -43.08 -9.39 -15.86
N GLY A 155 -42.56 -10.39 -15.14
CA GLY A 155 -43.31 -11.58 -14.77
C GLY A 155 -44.58 -11.27 -13.99
N THR A 156 -44.48 -10.41 -12.97
CA THR A 156 -45.61 -9.98 -12.15
C THR A 156 -46.63 -9.16 -12.96
N LEU A 157 -46.19 -8.29 -13.87
CA LEU A 157 -47.08 -7.50 -14.73
C LEU A 157 -47.86 -8.40 -15.71
N VAL A 158 -47.18 -9.37 -16.33
CA VAL A 158 -47.81 -10.34 -17.23
C VAL A 158 -48.83 -11.18 -16.48
N TRP A 159 -48.45 -11.70 -15.31
CA TRP A 159 -49.35 -12.47 -14.45
C TRP A 159 -50.58 -11.65 -14.03
N ALA A 160 -50.39 -10.45 -13.48
CA ALA A 160 -51.50 -9.61 -13.03
C ALA A 160 -52.48 -9.28 -14.18
N SER A 161 -51.96 -9.10 -15.39
CA SER A 161 -52.78 -8.88 -16.59
C SER A 161 -53.56 -10.14 -16.98
N ALA A 162 -52.90 -11.31 -17.00
CA ALA A 162 -53.53 -12.58 -17.34
C ALA A 162 -54.58 -13.03 -16.30
N SER A 163 -54.39 -12.66 -15.03
CA SER A 163 -55.33 -12.93 -13.94
C SER A 163 -56.49 -11.92 -13.83
N GLY A 164 -56.57 -10.94 -14.73
CA GLY A 164 -57.66 -9.96 -14.76
C GLY A 164 -57.53 -8.79 -13.77
N LEU A 165 -56.41 -8.68 -13.04
CA LEU A 165 -56.12 -7.57 -12.13
C LEU A 165 -55.65 -6.32 -12.90
N GLY A 166 -55.08 -6.52 -14.09
CA GLY A 166 -54.59 -5.47 -14.98
C GLY A 166 -53.15 -5.02 -14.68
N ILE A 167 -52.57 -4.29 -15.63
CA ILE A 167 -51.16 -3.86 -15.60
C ILE A 167 -50.88 -2.92 -14.42
N VAL A 168 -51.82 -2.04 -14.08
CA VAL A 168 -51.65 -1.05 -12.99
C VAL A 168 -51.49 -1.74 -11.64
N ALA A 169 -52.24 -2.81 -11.38
CA ALA A 169 -52.10 -3.60 -10.16
C ALA A 169 -50.71 -4.27 -10.09
N GLY A 170 -50.23 -4.84 -11.20
CA GLY A 170 -48.88 -5.39 -11.28
C GLY A 170 -47.78 -4.34 -11.02
N LEU A 171 -47.98 -3.10 -11.47
CA LEU A 171 -47.07 -2.01 -11.19
C LEU A 171 -47.07 -1.61 -9.71
N ASP A 172 -48.24 -1.51 -9.07
CA ASP A 172 -48.33 -1.19 -7.63
C ASP A 172 -47.66 -2.26 -6.75
N LEU A 173 -47.78 -3.53 -7.14
CA LEU A 173 -47.12 -4.66 -6.48
C LEU A 173 -45.58 -4.60 -6.59
N THR A 174 -45.02 -3.98 -7.62
CA THR A 174 -43.58 -4.02 -7.93
C THR A 174 -42.85 -2.72 -7.61
N VAL A 175 -43.54 -1.57 -7.65
CA VAL A 175 -42.92 -0.24 -7.52
C VAL A 175 -42.18 -0.05 -6.19
N ARG A 176 -42.72 -0.58 -5.09
CA ARG A 176 -42.11 -0.46 -3.75
C ARG A 176 -40.78 -1.21 -3.66
N HIS A 177 -40.66 -2.33 -4.37
CA HIS A 177 -39.44 -3.12 -4.43
C HIS A 177 -38.33 -2.43 -5.24
N ALA A 178 -38.68 -1.65 -6.26
CA ALA A 178 -37.72 -0.80 -6.97
C ALA A 178 -37.03 0.17 -6.01
N ALA A 179 -37.79 0.81 -5.11
CA ALA A 179 -37.23 1.71 -4.10
C ALA A 179 -36.22 1.00 -3.19
N THR A 180 -36.50 -0.24 -2.77
CA THR A 180 -35.55 -1.05 -1.99
C THR A 180 -34.24 -1.29 -2.75
N LEU A 181 -34.30 -1.60 -4.05
CA LEU A 181 -33.09 -1.76 -4.87
C LEU A 181 -32.30 -0.46 -5.06
N VAL A 182 -32.99 0.68 -5.19
CA VAL A 182 -32.35 2.00 -5.23
C VAL A 182 -31.55 2.24 -3.95
N VAL A 183 -32.16 1.98 -2.78
CA VAL A 183 -31.48 2.09 -1.49
C VAL A 183 -30.27 1.15 -1.42
N GLY A 184 -30.42 -0.11 -1.84
CA GLY A 184 -29.29 -1.07 -1.87
C GLY A 184 -28.15 -0.62 -2.77
N THR A 185 -28.48 -0.04 -3.92
CA THR A 185 -27.51 0.52 -4.86
C THR A 185 -26.76 1.71 -4.24
N ALA A 186 -27.47 2.62 -3.58
CA ALA A 186 -26.86 3.76 -2.87
C ALA A 186 -25.94 3.29 -1.74
N VAL A 187 -26.38 2.32 -0.93
CA VAL A 187 -25.58 1.72 0.15
C VAL A 187 -24.30 1.09 -0.40
N TYR A 188 -24.39 0.31 -1.48
CA TYR A 188 -23.24 -0.29 -2.15
C TYR A 188 -22.20 0.76 -2.59
N PHE A 189 -22.63 1.83 -3.28
CA PHE A 189 -21.70 2.88 -3.71
C PHE A 189 -21.12 3.68 -2.54
N GLY A 190 -21.91 3.92 -1.49
CA GLY A 190 -21.45 4.52 -0.24
C GLY A 190 -20.31 3.70 0.38
N LEU A 191 -20.53 2.40 0.58
CA LEU A 191 -19.52 1.46 1.10
C LEU A 191 -18.26 1.42 0.23
N LEU A 192 -18.42 1.31 -1.10
CA LEU A 192 -17.29 1.30 -2.04
C LEU A 192 -16.45 2.58 -1.96
N SER A 193 -17.09 3.74 -1.78
CA SER A 193 -16.39 5.02 -1.63
C SER A 193 -15.57 5.07 -0.33
N THR A 194 -16.13 4.61 0.78
CA THR A 194 -15.47 4.52 2.09
C THR A 194 -14.29 3.56 2.04
N ALA A 195 -14.48 2.40 1.43
CA ALA A 195 -13.46 1.38 1.25
C ALA A 195 -12.24 1.92 0.48
N ARG A 196 -12.49 2.68 -0.61
CA ARG A 196 -11.44 3.36 -1.39
C ARG A 196 -10.72 4.46 -0.60
N ARG A 197 -11.44 5.19 0.27
CA ARG A 197 -10.83 6.21 1.15
C ARG A 197 -9.89 5.56 2.17
N ILE A 198 -10.32 4.50 2.84
CA ILE A 198 -9.51 3.78 3.84
C ILE A 198 -8.22 3.25 3.22
N THR A 199 -8.31 2.60 2.07
CA THR A 199 -7.13 2.07 1.37
C THR A 199 -6.15 3.18 0.94
N THR A 200 -6.66 4.34 0.56
CA THR A 200 -5.82 5.51 0.24
C THR A 200 -5.11 6.05 1.48
N ILE A 201 -5.81 6.14 2.62
CA ILE A 201 -5.23 6.58 3.90
C ILE A 201 -4.15 5.61 4.37
N ASN A 202 -4.44 4.31 4.39
CA ASN A 202 -3.47 3.30 4.81
C ASN A 202 -2.20 3.32 3.95
N ARG A 203 -2.34 3.52 2.62
CA ARG A 203 -1.18 3.62 1.73
C ARG A 203 -0.33 4.86 2.02
N ARG A 204 -0.94 6.00 2.36
CA ARG A 204 -0.22 7.20 2.79
C ARG A 204 0.50 6.98 4.12
N GLY A 205 -0.18 6.38 5.10
CA GLY A 205 0.40 6.08 6.40
C GLY A 205 1.68 5.24 6.33
N VAL A 206 1.75 4.26 5.42
CA VAL A 206 2.98 3.46 5.20
C VAL A 206 4.13 4.32 4.66
N VAL A 207 3.85 5.22 3.73
CA VAL A 207 4.87 6.11 3.14
C VAL A 207 5.35 7.12 4.18
N ASP A 208 4.42 7.73 4.92
CA ASP A 208 4.73 8.71 5.95
C ASP A 208 5.52 8.08 7.11
N ALA A 209 5.18 6.84 7.51
CA ALA A 209 5.93 6.10 8.52
C ALA A 209 7.37 5.80 8.07
N ALA A 210 7.58 5.44 6.80
CA ALA A 210 8.93 5.22 6.27
C ALA A 210 9.76 6.51 6.22
N ALA A 211 9.14 7.63 5.85
CA ALA A 211 9.78 8.95 5.86
C ALA A 211 10.15 9.39 7.29
N ALA A 212 9.24 9.20 8.25
CA ALA A 212 9.49 9.49 9.66
C ALA A 212 10.62 8.64 10.25
N ALA A 213 10.66 7.34 9.94
CA ALA A 213 11.74 6.46 10.37
C ALA A 213 13.11 6.89 9.82
N THR A 214 13.16 7.32 8.55
CA THR A 214 14.40 7.83 7.92
C THR A 214 14.87 9.13 8.59
N ALA A 215 13.93 10.04 8.91
CA ALA A 215 14.24 11.29 9.59
C ALA A 215 14.76 11.04 11.02
N LEU A 216 14.12 10.13 11.77
CA LEU A 216 14.58 9.73 13.10
C LEU A 216 15.98 9.14 13.08
N ALA A 217 16.27 8.20 12.16
CA ALA A 217 17.60 7.62 12.03
C ALA A 217 18.67 8.67 11.69
N SER A 218 18.34 9.64 10.83
CA SER A 218 19.26 10.74 10.51
C SER A 218 19.52 11.67 11.70
N ASP A 219 18.53 11.86 12.58
CA ASP A 219 18.67 12.68 13.78
C ASP A 219 19.50 11.96 14.85
N GLU A 220 19.27 10.66 15.05
CA GLU A 220 20.07 9.81 15.94
C GLU A 220 21.56 9.82 15.54
N GLU A 221 21.86 9.65 14.25
CA GLU A 221 23.23 9.70 13.74
C GLU A 221 23.86 11.08 13.97
N ARG A 222 23.09 12.15 13.74
CA ARG A 222 23.55 13.52 13.98
C ARG A 222 23.87 13.76 15.45
N ILE A 223 23.00 13.30 16.37
CA ILE A 223 23.23 13.41 17.81
C ILE A 223 24.48 12.62 18.20
N ALA A 224 24.65 11.39 17.71
CA ALA A 224 25.83 10.58 17.98
C ALA A 224 27.14 11.25 17.51
N GLN A 225 27.13 11.88 16.34
CA GLN A 225 28.26 12.65 15.83
C GLN A 225 28.57 13.89 16.68
N LEU A 226 27.54 14.63 17.09
CA LEU A 226 27.70 15.80 17.97
C LEU A 226 28.27 15.42 19.34
N THR A 227 27.77 14.34 19.95
CA THR A 227 28.28 13.84 21.23
C THR A 227 29.76 13.46 21.12
N ARG A 228 30.15 12.77 20.05
CA ARG A 228 31.55 12.39 19.82
C ARG A 228 32.48 13.60 19.66
N LEU A 229 32.01 14.63 18.94
CA LEU A 229 32.75 15.89 18.81
C LEU A 229 32.88 16.62 20.16
N ASP A 230 31.81 16.63 20.95
CA ASP A 230 31.78 17.25 22.27
C ASP A 230 32.76 16.57 23.24
N GLU A 231 32.75 15.24 23.31
CA GLU A 231 33.66 14.44 24.13
C GLU A 231 35.14 14.71 23.80
N MET A 232 35.47 14.95 22.53
CA MET A 232 36.82 15.28 22.09
C MET A 232 37.21 16.73 22.40
N ALA A 233 36.31 17.70 22.18
CA ALA A 233 36.64 19.12 22.22
C ALA A 233 36.51 19.74 23.61
N ARG A 234 35.51 19.32 24.39
CA ARG A 234 35.14 19.93 25.69
C ARG A 234 36.31 20.01 26.68
N PRO A 235 37.11 18.95 26.93
CA PRO A 235 38.18 19.01 27.92
C PRO A 235 39.26 20.04 27.57
N VAL A 236 39.59 20.18 26.28
CA VAL A 236 40.57 21.16 25.80
C VAL A 236 40.03 22.57 25.93
N MET A 237 38.78 22.79 25.53
CA MET A 237 38.14 24.11 25.65
C MET A 237 38.03 24.55 27.11
N GLU A 238 37.68 23.65 28.03
CA GLU A 238 37.64 23.92 29.48
C GLU A 238 39.05 24.21 30.03
N ARG A 239 40.07 23.47 29.59
CA ARG A 239 41.47 23.74 29.98
C ARG A 239 41.95 25.11 29.51
N VAL A 240 41.64 25.50 28.27
CA VAL A 240 41.97 26.84 27.75
C VAL A 240 41.19 27.92 28.50
N ALA A 241 39.90 27.70 28.77
CA ALA A 241 39.05 28.64 29.50
C ALA A 241 39.49 28.87 30.96
N SER A 242 40.22 27.92 31.57
CA SER A 242 40.76 28.07 32.93
C SER A 242 41.76 29.22 33.09
N GLY A 243 42.36 29.72 31.99
CA GLY A 243 43.31 30.83 32.01
C GLY A 243 44.66 30.55 32.68
N LEU A 244 44.88 29.33 33.21
CA LEU A 244 46.16 28.93 33.81
C LEU A 244 47.23 28.72 32.73
N PRO A 245 48.50 29.07 33.01
CA PRO A 245 49.59 28.87 32.06
C PRO A 245 49.70 27.40 31.64
N MET A 246 49.88 27.17 30.33
CA MET A 246 50.00 25.84 29.74
C MET A 246 51.46 25.52 29.45
N SER A 247 51.90 24.34 29.84
CA SER A 247 53.20 23.76 29.49
C SER A 247 53.31 23.55 27.97
N GLU A 248 54.54 23.40 27.46
CA GLU A 248 54.74 23.11 26.05
C GLU A 248 54.09 21.79 25.61
N SER A 249 54.06 20.78 26.49
CA SER A 249 53.39 19.50 26.20
C SER A 249 51.88 19.69 26.05
N GLU A 250 51.24 20.41 26.97
CA GLU A 250 49.80 20.71 26.87
C GLU A 250 49.47 21.50 25.59
N ARG A 251 50.33 22.44 25.18
CA ARG A 251 50.15 23.19 23.93
C ARG A 251 50.25 22.29 22.69
N ARG A 252 51.19 21.34 22.67
CA ARG A 252 51.31 20.35 21.58
C ARG A 252 50.07 19.46 21.51
N ASP A 253 49.57 18.99 22.65
CA ASP A 253 48.37 18.16 22.71
C ASP A 253 47.13 18.90 22.20
N CYS A 254 47.00 20.19 22.53
CA CYS A 254 45.91 21.04 22.01
C CYS A 254 45.98 21.18 20.48
N LEU A 255 47.18 21.37 19.92
CA LEU A 255 47.37 21.47 18.46
C LEU A 255 47.05 20.15 17.76
N LEU A 256 47.39 19.00 18.37
CA LEU A 256 47.05 17.69 17.84
C LEU A 256 45.53 17.43 17.85
N ILE A 257 44.84 17.85 18.91
CA ILE A 257 43.38 17.73 19.01
C ILE A 257 42.68 18.67 18.01
N GLU A 258 43.15 19.92 17.87
CA GLU A 258 42.63 20.86 16.87
C GLU A 258 42.79 20.31 15.45
N ALA A 259 43.97 19.77 15.11
CA ALA A 259 44.21 19.16 13.81
C ALA A 259 43.29 17.95 13.56
N SER A 260 43.05 17.14 14.60
CA SER A 260 42.12 16.01 14.53
C SER A 260 40.66 16.46 14.33
N LEU A 261 40.22 17.51 15.02
CA LEU A 261 38.88 18.10 14.82
C LEU A 261 38.74 18.69 13.41
N ARG A 262 39.79 19.35 12.90
CA ARG A 262 39.83 19.89 11.54
C ARG A 262 39.69 18.79 10.49
N ASP A 263 40.34 17.64 10.69
CA ASP A 263 40.20 16.48 9.81
C ASP A 263 38.80 15.89 9.84
N VAL A 264 38.15 15.82 11.01
CA VAL A 264 36.76 15.34 11.08
C VAL A 264 35.83 16.27 10.30
N VAL A 265 35.99 17.59 10.47
CA VAL A 265 35.13 18.58 9.80
C VAL A 265 35.39 18.67 8.30
N ARG A 266 36.67 18.74 7.90
CA ARG A 266 37.05 18.96 6.49
C ARG A 266 37.28 17.68 5.70
N GLY A 267 37.69 16.61 6.35
CA GLY A 267 37.96 15.32 5.73
C GLY A 267 36.72 14.46 5.55
N ARG A 268 35.62 14.68 6.29
CA ARG A 268 34.31 13.99 6.16
C ARG A 268 34.45 12.49 5.83
N ALA A 269 34.27 12.07 4.56
CA ALA A 269 34.40 10.66 4.18
C ALA A 269 35.82 10.09 4.44
N LEU A 270 36.88 10.89 4.28
CA LEU A 270 38.25 10.49 4.61
C LEU A 270 38.51 10.35 6.12
N ALA A 271 37.67 10.94 6.97
CA ALA A 271 37.83 10.92 8.43
C ALA A 271 37.39 9.58 9.07
N SER A 272 37.74 8.46 8.43
CA SER A 272 37.52 7.13 8.99
C SER A 272 38.48 6.86 10.16
N PRO A 273 38.10 6.03 11.16
CA PRO A 273 38.95 5.75 12.32
C PRO A 273 40.39 5.31 11.99
N PRO A 274 40.65 4.44 10.98
CA PRO A 274 42.01 4.07 10.61
C PRO A 274 42.84 5.24 10.08
N VAL A 275 42.25 6.06 9.21
CA VAL A 275 42.94 7.23 8.60
C VAL A 275 43.24 8.29 9.66
N LEU A 276 42.29 8.57 10.56
CA LEU A 276 42.50 9.52 11.67
C LEU A 276 43.61 9.04 12.62
N ALA A 277 43.66 7.75 12.92
CA ALA A 277 44.72 7.18 13.77
C ALA A 277 46.10 7.26 13.10
N ALA A 278 46.18 6.96 11.79
CA ALA A 278 47.41 7.09 11.02
C ALA A 278 47.89 8.54 10.92
N ALA A 279 46.96 9.48 10.67
CA ALA A 279 47.25 10.91 10.60
C ALA A 279 47.77 11.45 11.95
N ARG A 280 47.15 11.04 13.07
CA ARG A 280 47.60 11.41 14.41
C ARG A 280 49.02 10.92 14.69
N LYS A 281 49.30 9.64 14.44
CA LYS A 281 50.65 9.07 14.61
C LYS A 281 51.70 9.77 13.73
N ALA A 282 51.32 10.17 12.51
CA ALA A 282 52.20 10.92 11.63
C ALA A 282 52.51 12.31 12.17
N ARG A 283 51.51 13.03 12.69
CA ARG A 283 51.70 14.34 13.34
C ARG A 283 52.54 14.27 14.61
N GLU A 284 52.40 13.21 15.40
CA GLU A 284 53.26 12.95 16.57
C GLU A 284 54.74 12.82 16.17
N ARG A 285 55.04 12.39 14.93
CA ARG A 285 56.41 12.37 14.37
C ARG A 285 56.85 13.68 13.73
N GLY A 286 55.96 14.68 13.65
CA GLY A 286 56.23 15.98 13.02
C GLY A 286 55.85 16.07 11.54
N VAL A 287 55.05 15.13 11.02
CA VAL A 287 54.51 15.21 9.65
C VAL A 287 53.29 16.13 9.60
N GLU A 288 53.25 17.05 8.64
CA GLU A 288 52.07 17.88 8.37
C GLU A 288 51.05 17.09 7.55
N VAL A 289 49.82 16.92 8.06
CA VAL A 289 48.77 16.15 7.39
C VAL A 289 47.55 17.01 7.15
N THR A 290 47.05 17.04 5.92
CA THR A 290 45.82 17.73 5.52
C THR A 290 44.87 16.77 4.82
N LEU A 291 43.67 16.59 5.37
CA LEU A 291 42.60 15.77 4.79
C LEU A 291 41.43 16.66 4.34
N LEU A 292 41.03 16.51 3.08
CA LEU A 292 39.99 17.34 2.44
C LEU A 292 38.99 16.46 1.68
N ASP A 293 37.71 16.69 1.89
CA ASP A 293 36.65 16.03 1.15
C ASP A 293 35.69 17.03 0.49
N ASP A 294 35.87 17.19 -0.83
CA ASP A 294 35.00 18.00 -1.68
C ASP A 294 34.00 17.16 -2.50
N SER A 295 33.88 15.86 -2.22
CA SER A 295 33.08 14.92 -3.02
C SER A 295 31.56 15.02 -2.81
N GLY A 296 31.12 15.76 -1.78
CA GLY A 296 29.71 15.92 -1.43
C GLY A 296 29.17 14.74 -0.61
N MET A 297 27.96 14.28 -0.93
CA MET A 297 27.30 13.18 -0.18
C MET A 297 27.63 11.77 -0.72
N ASN A 298 28.43 11.67 -1.78
CA ASN A 298 28.65 10.42 -2.54
C ASN A 298 30.13 9.98 -2.56
N GLY A 299 30.96 10.50 -1.66
CA GLY A 299 32.36 10.09 -1.54
C GLY A 299 32.49 8.70 -0.95
N ASP A 300 32.96 7.73 -1.73
CA ASP A 300 33.44 6.45 -1.19
C ASP A 300 34.96 6.51 -1.01
N PRO A 301 35.45 6.61 0.23
CA PRO A 301 36.88 6.71 0.53
C PRO A 301 37.57 5.34 0.54
N SER A 302 36.83 4.22 0.44
CA SER A 302 37.35 2.88 0.70
C SER A 302 38.55 2.53 -0.18
N ALA A 303 38.54 2.94 -1.45
CA ALA A 303 39.64 2.74 -2.39
C ALA A 303 40.91 3.55 -2.06
N VAL A 304 40.79 4.61 -1.26
CA VAL A 304 41.86 5.60 -0.99
C VAL A 304 42.37 5.51 0.44
N ALA A 305 41.53 5.08 1.38
CA ALA A 305 41.84 5.02 2.82
C ALA A 305 43.10 4.19 3.12
N ALA A 306 43.19 2.98 2.54
CA ALA A 306 44.34 2.10 2.73
C ALA A 306 45.63 2.68 2.12
N LEU A 307 45.52 3.42 1.01
CA LEU A 307 46.66 4.08 0.39
C LEU A 307 47.18 5.22 1.27
N ILE A 308 46.28 6.05 1.79
CA ILE A 308 46.63 7.14 2.72
C ILE A 308 47.29 6.57 3.98
N GLU A 309 46.74 5.51 4.56
CA GLU A 309 47.30 4.84 5.73
C GLU A 309 48.73 4.34 5.48
N ASN A 310 48.97 3.65 4.36
CA ASN A 310 50.29 3.14 4.00
C ASN A 310 51.32 4.28 3.81
N GLU A 311 50.94 5.35 3.11
CA GLU A 311 51.83 6.48 2.87
C GLU A 311 52.14 7.25 4.17
N LEU A 312 51.15 7.44 5.04
CA LEU A 312 51.34 8.03 6.36
C LEU A 312 52.21 7.15 7.26
N HIS A 313 52.19 5.83 7.12
CA HIS A 313 53.09 4.94 7.87
C HIS A 313 54.55 5.03 7.40
N GLY A 314 54.77 5.16 6.09
CA GLY A 314 56.11 5.28 5.51
C GLY A 314 56.77 6.64 5.75
N LEU A 315 55.99 7.71 5.81
CA LEU A 315 56.50 9.08 5.91
C LEU A 315 57.00 9.39 7.33
N GLN A 316 58.30 9.64 7.46
CA GLN A 316 58.93 9.98 8.75
C GLN A 316 58.90 11.49 9.04
N VAL A 317 59.21 12.32 8.03
CA VAL A 317 59.20 13.80 8.12
C VAL A 317 58.75 14.38 6.78
N GLY A 318 57.92 15.43 6.79
CA GLY A 318 57.41 16.09 5.58
C GLY A 318 55.94 16.46 5.68
N ALA A 319 55.26 16.56 4.54
CA ALA A 319 53.84 16.87 4.45
C ALA A 319 53.07 15.87 3.56
N LEU A 320 51.82 15.58 3.92
CA LEU A 320 50.87 14.79 3.13
C LEU A 320 49.53 15.50 3.04
N THR A 321 49.04 15.72 1.82
CA THR A 321 47.70 16.27 1.57
C THR A 321 46.87 15.27 0.77
N ALA A 322 45.77 14.79 1.33
CA ALA A 322 44.82 13.92 0.63
C ALA A 322 43.51 14.67 0.39
N ARG A 323 43.03 14.63 -0.85
CA ARG A 323 41.81 15.33 -1.28
C ARG A 323 40.91 14.43 -2.10
N LEU A 324 39.66 14.22 -1.66
CA LEU A 324 38.61 13.67 -2.51
C LEU A 324 38.08 14.76 -3.43
N GLN A 325 37.94 14.42 -4.71
CA GLN A 325 37.60 15.37 -5.76
C GLN A 325 36.07 15.57 -5.88
N PRO A 326 35.63 16.76 -6.30
CA PRO A 326 34.21 17.04 -6.50
C PRO A 326 33.60 16.16 -7.62
N PRO A 327 32.28 15.93 -7.55
CA PRO A 327 31.58 15.13 -8.56
C PRO A 327 31.76 15.72 -9.96
N GLY A 328 32.03 14.87 -10.95
CA GLY A 328 32.26 15.26 -12.35
C GLY A 328 33.73 15.28 -12.78
N ARG A 329 34.68 15.16 -11.85
CA ARG A 329 36.10 14.91 -12.18
C ARG A 329 36.31 13.42 -12.54
N PRO A 330 37.22 13.12 -13.50
CA PRO A 330 37.58 11.73 -13.85
C PRO A 330 38.33 11.01 -12.72
N GLU A 331 38.96 11.79 -11.85
CA GLU A 331 39.77 11.35 -10.71
C GLU A 331 38.89 11.31 -9.46
N LEU A 332 39.08 10.30 -8.63
CA LEU A 332 38.42 10.14 -7.33
C LEU A 332 39.16 10.95 -6.25
N ALA A 333 40.48 10.88 -6.23
CA ALA A 333 41.30 11.51 -5.19
C ALA A 333 42.67 11.93 -5.72
N SER A 334 43.27 12.93 -5.07
CA SER A 334 44.67 13.29 -5.23
C SER A 334 45.37 13.24 -3.89
N ILE A 335 46.50 12.53 -3.81
CA ILE A 335 47.34 12.46 -2.62
C ILE A 335 48.70 13.05 -2.98
N MET A 336 49.03 14.18 -2.37
CA MET A 336 50.33 14.84 -2.52
C MET A 336 51.21 14.48 -1.32
N ILE A 337 52.42 14.00 -1.59
CA ILE A 337 53.40 13.57 -0.58
C ILE A 337 54.67 14.38 -0.82
N ALA A 338 55.09 15.16 0.18
CA ALA A 338 56.27 16.02 0.12
C ALA A 338 57.19 15.71 1.31
N PRO A 339 58.12 14.74 1.17
CA PRO A 339 59.14 14.45 2.19
C PRO A 339 60.11 15.63 2.34
N LEU A 340 60.68 15.82 3.53
CA LEU A 340 61.64 16.92 3.77
C LEU A 340 62.92 16.77 2.92
N ASP A 341 63.41 15.54 2.77
CA ASP A 341 64.69 15.22 2.10
C ASP A 341 64.50 14.55 0.72
N GLY A 342 63.45 14.90 -0.03
CA GLY A 342 63.17 14.24 -1.31
C GLY A 342 62.25 15.02 -2.27
N ALA A 343 62.05 14.47 -3.46
CA ALA A 343 61.14 15.04 -4.45
C ALA A 343 59.68 14.80 -4.04
N ALA A 344 58.86 15.85 -4.12
CA ALA A 344 57.41 15.72 -3.93
C ALA A 344 56.79 14.87 -5.04
N ARG A 345 55.86 13.98 -4.69
CA ARG A 345 55.09 13.15 -5.63
C ARG A 345 53.59 13.33 -5.42
N ILE A 346 52.83 13.18 -6.50
CA ILE A 346 51.38 13.20 -6.49
C ILE A 346 50.89 11.84 -6.97
N LEU A 347 50.02 11.20 -6.21
CA LEU A 347 49.28 10.01 -6.60
C LEU A 347 47.86 10.42 -6.96
N ILE A 348 47.45 10.06 -8.17
CA ILE A 348 46.10 10.32 -8.66
C ILE A 348 45.34 9.00 -8.66
N VAL A 349 44.24 8.93 -7.90
CA VAL A 349 43.39 7.74 -7.84
C VAL A 349 42.22 7.92 -8.78
N GLY A 350 42.11 7.06 -9.80
CA GLY A 350 40.96 6.99 -10.69
C GLY A 350 39.73 6.41 -10.00
N ARG A 351 38.52 6.65 -10.55
CA ARG A 351 37.29 6.01 -10.04
C ARG A 351 37.26 4.49 -10.20
N ASP A 352 38.14 3.94 -11.03
CA ASP A 352 38.38 2.49 -11.17
C ASP A 352 39.31 1.92 -10.08
N GLY A 353 39.74 2.75 -9.13
CA GLY A 353 40.65 2.38 -8.04
C GLY A 353 42.12 2.27 -8.47
N ARG A 354 42.45 2.61 -9.73
CA ARG A 354 43.85 2.58 -10.19
C ARG A 354 44.59 3.85 -9.80
N VAL A 355 45.80 3.67 -9.29
CA VAL A 355 46.70 4.76 -8.92
C VAL A 355 47.60 5.09 -10.12
N ARG A 356 47.75 6.37 -10.44
CA ARG A 356 48.65 6.90 -11.48
C ARG A 356 49.61 7.93 -10.90
#